data_AF-A0A1G6NSN8-F1
#
_entry.id   AF-A0A1G6NSN8-F1
#
_cell.length_a   1.000
_cell.length_b   1.000
_cell.length_c   1.000
_cell.angle_alpha   90.00
_cell.angle_beta   90.00
_cell.angle_gamma   90.00
#
_symmetry.space_group_name_H-M   'P 1'
#
loop_
_entity.id
_entity.type
_entity.pdbx_description
1 polymer ?
#
loop_
_entity_poly.entity_id
_entity_poly.type
_entity_poly.pdbx_seq_one_letter_code
_entity_poly.pdbx_strand_id
1 'polypeptide(L)'
;MQKILLALPMGYFFKTRLNTKAAFIFHTYYEFLLGILLLVFFQTPLKTALIHFALGHIAFISLYEIGYIYNDYIAVRFEANPRKRLEQWQIKDRDVLLFILLRLAIFTGVSFLIKAWISPAWWIFYTVLIITYALHNLMQQKAFKVFTFVNLAVIRFYAPVFFFLTREQIGLTLPGILIFYVFFRTLTYMDSKGLLQLKNRDTAPFKINFYLIFLPYSSVIYLFTNSLLSLYLDIYFLVFWLLVKLLLQSKNK
;
A
#
# COMPACT_ATOMS: atom_id res chain seq x y z
N MET A 1 -12.96 -5.13 -25.16
CA MET A 1 -13.51 -4.93 -23.80
C MET A 1 -12.45 -5.09 -22.69
N GLN A 2 -11.67 -6.18 -22.64
CA GLN A 2 -10.69 -6.41 -21.57
C GLN A 2 -9.60 -5.31 -21.44
N LYS A 3 -9.10 -4.77 -22.55
CA LYS A 3 -8.10 -3.68 -22.53
C LYS A 3 -8.60 -2.38 -21.92
N ILE A 4 -9.88 -2.04 -22.14
CA ILE A 4 -10.51 -0.83 -21.56
C ILE A 4 -10.58 -0.96 -20.04
N LEU A 5 -10.90 -2.16 -19.53
CA LEU A 5 -10.91 -2.41 -18.09
C LEU A 5 -9.51 -2.25 -17.47
N LEU A 6 -8.44 -2.63 -18.18
CA LEU A 6 -7.06 -2.40 -17.71
C LEU A 6 -6.66 -0.91 -17.76
N ALA A 7 -7.29 -0.11 -18.61
CA ALA A 7 -7.07 1.33 -18.68
C ALA A 7 -7.62 2.07 -17.46
N LEU A 8 -8.72 1.58 -16.89
CA LEU A 8 -9.35 2.20 -15.72
C LEU A 8 -8.48 2.00 -14.46
N PRO A 9 -8.36 3.02 -13.59
CA PRO A 9 -7.75 2.87 -12.28
C PRO A 9 -8.34 1.69 -11.52
N MET A 10 -7.49 0.98 -10.79
CA MET A 10 -7.77 -0.31 -10.12
C MET A 10 -7.98 -1.50 -11.05
N GLY A 11 -8.43 -1.33 -12.29
CA GLY A 11 -8.71 -2.47 -13.17
C GLY A 11 -7.46 -3.32 -13.44
N TYR A 12 -6.30 -2.68 -13.57
CA TYR A 12 -5.01 -3.37 -13.64
C TYR A 12 -4.66 -4.07 -12.31
N PHE A 13 -4.78 -3.36 -11.19
CA PHE A 13 -4.51 -3.88 -9.85
C PHE A 13 -5.38 -5.09 -9.50
N PHE A 14 -6.67 -5.05 -9.81
CA PHE A 14 -7.60 -6.17 -9.60
C PHE A 14 -7.15 -7.42 -10.36
N LYS A 15 -6.81 -7.27 -11.65
CA LYS A 15 -6.42 -8.40 -12.49
C LYS A 15 -5.06 -8.98 -12.14
N THR A 16 -4.11 -8.16 -11.70
CA THR A 16 -2.72 -8.58 -11.52
C THR A 16 -2.30 -8.80 -10.08
N ARG A 17 -2.99 -8.19 -9.10
CA ARG A 17 -2.65 -8.21 -7.67
C ARG A 17 -3.73 -8.84 -6.80
N LEU A 18 -5.00 -8.63 -7.12
CA LEU A 18 -6.14 -9.21 -6.39
C LEU A 18 -6.69 -10.46 -7.07
N ASN A 19 -5.81 -11.24 -7.71
CA ASN A 19 -6.18 -12.42 -8.48
C ASN A 19 -6.50 -13.66 -7.64
N THR A 20 -6.34 -13.59 -6.30
CA THR A 20 -6.69 -14.68 -5.39
C THR A 20 -7.53 -14.16 -4.22
N LYS A 21 -8.38 -15.04 -3.66
CA LYS A 21 -9.17 -14.71 -2.46
C LYS A 21 -8.29 -14.26 -1.29
N ALA A 22 -7.14 -14.91 -1.09
CA ALA A 22 -6.20 -14.54 -0.04
C ALA A 22 -5.61 -13.13 -0.25
N ALA A 23 -5.19 -12.80 -1.47
CA ALA A 23 -4.72 -11.45 -1.79
C ALA A 23 -5.83 -10.40 -1.62
N PHE A 24 -7.05 -10.70 -2.06
CA PHE A 24 -8.20 -9.81 -1.88
C PHE A 24 -8.51 -9.52 -0.41
N ILE A 25 -8.57 -10.55 0.43
CA ILE A 25 -8.80 -10.40 1.88
C ILE A 25 -7.65 -9.62 2.52
N PHE A 26 -6.40 -9.95 2.17
CA PHE A 26 -5.24 -9.25 2.69
C PHE A 26 -5.30 -7.76 2.36
N HIS A 27 -5.50 -7.36 1.10
CA HIS A 27 -5.55 -5.93 0.75
C HIS A 27 -6.75 -5.21 1.36
N THR A 28 -7.94 -5.83 1.33
CA THR A 28 -9.15 -5.21 1.87
C THR A 28 -9.04 -4.99 3.38
N TYR A 29 -8.57 -5.99 4.13
CA TYR A 29 -8.38 -5.84 5.57
C TYR A 29 -7.13 -5.00 5.83
N TYR A 30 -5.95 -5.55 5.54
CA TYR A 30 -4.65 -5.04 5.97
C TYR A 30 -4.32 -3.63 5.45
N GLU A 31 -4.85 -3.22 4.30
CA GLU A 31 -4.57 -1.89 3.72
C GLU A 31 -5.83 -0.99 3.73
N PHE A 32 -6.97 -1.45 3.22
CA PHE A 32 -8.11 -0.55 2.98
C PHE A 32 -8.89 -0.24 4.25
N LEU A 33 -9.29 -1.28 4.98
CA LEU A 33 -10.05 -1.13 6.21
C LEU A 33 -9.26 -0.31 7.23
N LEU A 34 -7.95 -0.52 7.34
CA LEU A 34 -7.11 0.28 8.23
C LEU A 34 -7.14 1.78 7.90
N GLY A 35 -7.03 2.15 6.61
CA GLY A 35 -7.13 3.55 6.20
C GLY A 35 -8.49 4.18 6.55
N ILE A 36 -9.58 3.44 6.35
CA ILE A 36 -10.94 3.88 6.73
C ILE A 36 -11.05 4.04 8.25
N LEU A 37 -10.57 3.07 9.02
CA LEU A 37 -10.62 3.09 10.48
C LEU A 37 -9.79 4.24 11.06
N LEU A 38 -8.66 4.60 10.44
CA LEU A 38 -7.90 5.78 10.84
C LEU A 38 -8.68 7.08 10.68
N LEU A 39 -9.40 7.25 9.56
CA LEU A 39 -10.24 8.42 9.36
C LEU A 39 -11.37 8.47 10.41
N VAL A 40 -11.99 7.32 10.70
CA VAL A 40 -13.04 7.21 11.72
C VAL A 40 -12.49 7.50 13.12
N PHE A 41 -11.30 6.99 13.44
CA PHE A 41 -10.61 7.23 14.71
C PHE A 41 -10.42 8.74 14.96
N PHE A 42 -10.09 9.49 13.91
CA PHE A 42 -9.98 10.95 13.95
C PHE A 42 -11.30 11.67 13.71
N GLN A 43 -12.41 11.08 14.17
CA GLN A 43 -13.75 11.67 14.20
C GLN A 43 -14.37 11.99 12.83
N THR A 44 -13.88 11.38 11.75
CA THR A 44 -14.57 11.47 10.46
C THR A 44 -15.77 10.50 10.48
N PRO A 45 -17.01 10.95 10.23
CA PRO A 45 -18.16 10.04 10.18
C PRO A 45 -17.94 8.92 9.17
N LEU A 46 -18.38 7.69 9.48
CA LEU A 46 -18.08 6.50 8.67
C LEU A 46 -18.39 6.67 7.17
N LYS A 47 -19.55 7.26 6.84
CA LYS A 47 -19.92 7.54 5.44
C LYS A 47 -18.90 8.45 4.76
N THR A 48 -18.48 9.51 5.43
CA THR A 48 -17.48 10.47 4.93
C THR A 48 -16.10 9.82 4.83
N ALA A 49 -15.72 9.00 5.81
CA ALA A 49 -14.46 8.25 5.81
C ALA A 49 -14.37 7.30 4.62
N LEU A 50 -15.46 6.59 4.28
CA LEU A 50 -15.55 5.73 3.11
C LEU A 50 -15.37 6.52 1.81
N ILE A 51 -16.04 7.67 1.67
CA ILE A 51 -15.92 8.53 0.48
C ILE A 51 -14.51 9.11 0.36
N HIS A 52 -13.97 9.66 1.45
CA HIS A 52 -12.61 10.22 1.49
C HIS A 52 -11.57 9.16 1.14
N PHE A 53 -11.62 7.98 1.78
CA PHE A 53 -10.72 6.88 1.47
C PHE A 53 -10.86 6.44 0.01
N ALA A 54 -12.09 6.29 -0.50
CA ALA A 54 -12.29 5.89 -1.89
C ALA A 54 -11.70 6.90 -2.88
N LEU A 55 -11.94 8.21 -2.68
CA LEU A 55 -11.39 9.27 -3.53
C LEU A 55 -9.86 9.33 -3.43
N GLY A 56 -9.31 9.34 -2.22
CA GLY A 56 -7.86 9.32 -2.02
C GLY A 56 -7.22 8.06 -2.62
N HIS A 57 -7.86 6.91 -2.48
CA HIS A 57 -7.38 5.66 -3.08
C HIS A 57 -7.43 5.69 -4.61
N ILE A 58 -8.49 6.24 -5.22
CA ILE A 58 -8.58 6.42 -6.67
C ILE A 58 -7.49 7.35 -7.17
N ALA A 59 -7.23 8.47 -6.49
CA ALA A 59 -6.12 9.36 -6.82
C ALA A 59 -4.77 8.63 -6.73
N PHE A 60 -4.54 7.94 -5.62
CA PHE A 60 -3.33 7.14 -5.40
C PHE A 60 -3.12 6.08 -6.49
N ILE A 61 -4.11 5.22 -6.72
CA ILE A 61 -3.97 4.09 -7.65
C ILE A 61 -3.86 4.57 -9.10
N SER A 62 -4.45 5.71 -9.44
CA SER A 62 -4.32 6.33 -10.77
C SER A 62 -2.85 6.65 -11.08
N LEU A 63 -2.11 7.28 -10.16
CA LEU A 63 -0.69 7.54 -10.39
C LEU A 63 0.18 6.29 -10.19
N TYR A 64 -0.12 5.52 -9.16
CA TYR A 64 0.71 4.39 -8.77
C TYR A 64 0.70 3.24 -9.81
N GLU A 65 -0.42 3.02 -10.51
CA GLU A 65 -0.49 2.03 -11.59
C GLU A 65 0.29 2.43 -12.84
N ILE A 66 0.54 3.73 -13.10
CA ILE A 66 1.44 4.14 -14.20
C ILE A 66 2.82 3.53 -13.98
N GLY A 67 3.29 3.57 -12.72
CA GLY A 67 4.52 2.91 -12.32
C GLY A 67 4.50 1.40 -12.57
N TYR A 68 3.39 0.72 -12.29
CA TYR A 68 3.25 -0.70 -12.57
C TYR A 68 3.25 -1.02 -14.07
N ILE A 69 2.61 -0.18 -14.88
CA ILE A 69 2.61 -0.33 -16.34
C ILE A 69 4.04 -0.16 -16.86
N TYR A 70 4.77 0.85 -16.39
CA TYR A 70 6.19 1.02 -16.73
C TYR A 70 7.00 -0.23 -16.38
N ASN A 71 6.84 -0.75 -15.15
CA ASN A 71 7.56 -1.94 -14.71
C ASN A 71 7.23 -3.18 -15.55
N ASP A 72 5.95 -3.39 -15.85
CA ASP A 72 5.49 -4.62 -16.48
C ASP A 72 5.47 -4.55 -18.03
N TYR A 73 5.74 -3.38 -18.63
CA TYR A 73 5.82 -3.16 -20.08
C TYR A 73 7.21 -2.75 -20.58
N ILE A 74 7.88 -1.83 -19.89
CA ILE A 74 9.16 -1.25 -20.30
C ILE A 74 10.30 -1.99 -19.60
N ALA A 75 10.27 -2.09 -18.27
CA ALA A 75 11.38 -2.69 -17.51
C ALA A 75 11.59 -4.18 -17.86
N VAL A 76 10.52 -4.90 -18.23
CA VAL A 76 10.57 -6.28 -18.73
C VAL A 76 11.56 -6.49 -19.87
N ARG A 77 11.82 -5.46 -20.70
CA ARG A 77 12.77 -5.53 -21.82
C ARG A 77 14.24 -5.53 -21.38
N PHE A 78 14.51 -5.14 -20.13
CA PHE A 78 15.86 -4.95 -19.58
C PHE A 78 16.17 -5.88 -18.40
N GLU A 79 15.16 -6.59 -17.87
CA GLU A 79 15.34 -7.53 -16.76
C GLU A 79 15.74 -8.92 -17.25
N ALA A 80 16.64 -9.59 -16.52
CA ALA A 80 17.05 -10.96 -16.83
C ALA A 80 15.93 -12.01 -16.60
N ASN A 81 15.07 -11.79 -15.60
CA ASN A 81 13.96 -12.70 -15.25
C ASN A 81 12.67 -11.91 -14.96
N PRO A 82 12.06 -11.32 -15.99
CA PRO A 82 10.93 -10.43 -15.81
C PRO A 82 9.65 -11.19 -15.46
N ARG A 83 8.80 -10.57 -14.63
CA ARG A 83 7.43 -11.05 -14.43
C ARG A 83 6.53 -10.54 -15.56
N LYS A 84 6.33 -11.36 -16.58
CA LYS A 84 5.53 -11.04 -17.77
C LYS A 84 4.01 -11.03 -17.53
N ARG A 85 3.52 -10.12 -16.68
CA ARG A 85 2.09 -10.06 -16.35
C ARG A 85 1.22 -9.67 -17.55
N LEU A 86 1.75 -8.80 -18.41
CA LEU A 86 1.00 -8.17 -19.51
C LEU A 86 0.98 -8.96 -20.83
N GLU A 87 1.78 -10.03 -20.95
CA GLU A 87 2.02 -10.75 -22.22
C GLU A 87 0.72 -11.30 -22.83
N GLN A 88 -0.19 -11.81 -22.00
CA GLN A 88 -1.47 -12.38 -22.42
C GLN A 88 -2.44 -11.39 -23.09
N TRP A 89 -2.28 -10.08 -22.89
CA TRP A 89 -3.19 -9.06 -23.42
C TRP A 89 -2.68 -8.33 -24.66
N GLN A 90 -1.49 -8.69 -25.17
CA GLN A 90 -0.89 -8.10 -26.39
C GLN A 90 -0.98 -6.55 -26.38
N ILE A 91 -0.49 -5.94 -25.30
CA ILE A 91 -0.52 -4.49 -25.10
C ILE A 91 0.43 -3.81 -26.10
N LYS A 92 -0.07 -2.79 -26.82
CA LYS A 92 0.70 -1.97 -27.76
C LYS A 92 1.06 -0.61 -27.14
N ASP A 93 2.02 0.11 -27.69
CA ASP A 93 2.43 1.44 -27.18
C ASP A 93 1.26 2.44 -27.09
N ARG A 94 0.35 2.42 -28.08
CA ARG A 94 -0.89 3.22 -28.05
C ARG A 94 -1.81 2.90 -26.87
N ASP A 95 -1.85 1.63 -26.45
CA ASP A 95 -2.66 1.18 -25.32
C ASP A 95 -2.04 1.73 -24.02
N VAL A 96 -0.71 1.69 -23.91
CA VAL A 96 0.03 2.27 -22.77
C VAL A 96 -0.17 3.78 -22.66
N LEU A 97 -0.07 4.50 -23.78
CA LEU A 97 -0.31 5.94 -23.79
C LEU A 97 -1.74 6.26 -23.31
N LEU A 98 -2.74 5.55 -23.82
CA LEU A 98 -4.13 5.70 -23.38
C LEU A 98 -4.29 5.41 -21.88
N PHE A 99 -3.63 4.36 -21.37
CA PHE A 99 -3.69 3.98 -19.96
C PHE A 99 -3.11 5.05 -19.04
N ILE A 100 -2.04 5.72 -19.48
CA ILE A 100 -1.41 6.84 -18.76
C ILE A 100 -2.34 8.06 -18.79
N LEU A 101 -2.80 8.47 -19.98
CA LEU A 101 -3.65 9.66 -20.14
C LEU A 101 -4.95 9.55 -19.34
N LEU A 102 -5.62 8.39 -19.37
CA LEU A 102 -6.86 8.18 -18.63
C LEU A 102 -6.64 8.27 -17.11
N ARG A 103 -5.53 7.72 -16.61
CA ARG A 103 -5.16 7.79 -15.20
C ARG A 103 -4.82 9.21 -14.75
N LEU A 104 -4.07 9.96 -15.57
CA LEU A 104 -3.78 11.36 -15.29
C LEU A 104 -5.07 12.20 -15.29
N ALA A 105 -5.98 11.94 -16.21
CA ALA A 105 -7.28 12.61 -16.25
C ALA A 105 -8.11 12.31 -14.99
N ILE A 106 -8.18 11.05 -14.55
CA ILE A 106 -8.92 10.67 -13.33
C ILE A 106 -8.26 11.23 -12.07
N PHE A 107 -6.93 11.14 -11.96
CA PHE A 107 -6.19 11.76 -10.85
C PHE A 107 -6.49 13.26 -10.75
N THR A 108 -6.46 13.96 -11.88
CA THR A 108 -6.77 15.39 -11.96
C THR A 108 -8.22 15.65 -11.59
N GLY A 109 -9.18 14.87 -12.12
CA GLY A 109 -10.60 14.98 -11.79
C GLY A 109 -10.88 14.79 -10.30
N VAL A 110 -10.26 13.78 -9.66
CA VAL A 110 -10.36 13.59 -8.22
C VAL A 110 -9.74 14.76 -7.46
N SER A 111 -8.58 15.27 -7.89
CA SER A 111 -7.92 16.43 -7.28
C SER A 111 -8.80 17.68 -7.30
N PHE A 112 -9.58 17.88 -8.37
CA PHE A 112 -10.60 18.93 -8.43
C PHE A 112 -11.77 18.65 -7.49
N LEU A 113 -12.31 17.43 -7.50
CA LEU A 113 -13.47 17.04 -6.71
C LEU A 113 -13.26 17.23 -5.20
N ILE A 114 -12.08 16.89 -4.68
CA ILE A 114 -11.75 17.05 -3.25
C ILE A 114 -11.08 18.40 -2.94
N LYS A 115 -11.02 19.32 -3.91
CA LYS A 115 -10.32 20.62 -3.81
C LYS A 115 -8.84 20.52 -3.42
N ALA A 116 -8.18 19.41 -3.73
CA ALA A 116 -6.75 19.23 -3.46
C ALA A 116 -5.85 19.97 -4.47
N TRP A 117 -6.38 20.36 -5.63
CA TRP A 117 -5.63 21.05 -6.68
C TRP A 117 -4.99 22.39 -6.24
N ILE A 118 -5.59 23.09 -5.26
CA ILE A 118 -5.03 24.32 -4.67
C ILE A 118 -3.95 24.06 -3.63
N SER A 119 -3.78 22.82 -3.15
CA SER A 119 -2.89 22.50 -2.05
C SER A 119 -1.49 22.14 -2.55
N PRO A 120 -0.43 22.91 -2.22
CA PRO A 120 0.93 22.54 -2.57
C PRO A 120 1.35 21.19 -1.96
N ALA A 121 0.86 20.88 -0.76
CA ALA A 121 1.15 19.61 -0.09
C ALA A 121 0.66 18.40 -0.91
N TRP A 122 -0.45 18.53 -1.63
CA TRP A 122 -0.96 17.48 -2.50
C TRP A 122 0.03 17.14 -3.63
N TRP A 123 0.47 18.17 -4.35
CA TRP A 123 1.39 18.03 -5.47
C TRP A 123 2.77 17.57 -5.02
N ILE A 124 3.29 18.11 -3.91
CA ILE A 124 4.56 17.68 -3.33
C ILE A 124 4.51 16.20 -2.95
N PHE A 125 3.44 15.76 -2.26
CA PHE A 125 3.31 14.36 -1.84
C PHE A 125 3.33 13.39 -3.03
N TYR A 126 2.54 13.67 -4.08
CA TYR A 126 2.51 12.79 -5.26
C TYR A 126 3.76 12.88 -6.13
N THR A 127 4.44 14.04 -6.14
CA THR A 127 5.76 14.15 -6.77
C THR A 127 6.79 13.28 -6.04
N VAL A 128 6.79 13.29 -4.71
CA VAL A 128 7.65 12.42 -3.88
C VAL A 128 7.30 10.94 -4.11
N LEU A 129 6.02 10.58 -4.27
CA LEU A 129 5.63 9.22 -4.65
C LEU A 129 6.26 8.81 -5.99
N ILE A 130 6.13 9.65 -7.02
CA ILE A 130 6.67 9.39 -8.37
C ILE A 130 8.19 9.22 -8.32
N ILE A 131 8.89 10.14 -7.65
CA ILE A 131 10.35 10.09 -7.50
C ILE A 131 10.77 8.82 -6.76
N THR A 132 10.14 8.53 -5.61
CA THR A 132 10.48 7.35 -4.80
C THR A 132 10.26 6.06 -5.58
N TYR A 133 9.17 5.99 -6.34
CA TYR A 133 8.86 4.85 -7.19
C TYR A 133 9.87 4.68 -8.33
N ALA A 134 10.22 5.78 -9.01
CA ALA A 134 11.24 5.78 -10.04
C ALA A 134 12.59 5.32 -9.49
N LEU A 135 13.04 5.89 -8.36
CA LEU A 135 14.26 5.46 -7.67
C LEU A 135 14.22 3.98 -7.32
N HIS A 136 13.11 3.47 -6.77
CA HIS A 136 12.98 2.04 -6.45
C HIS A 136 13.20 1.12 -7.66
N ASN A 137 12.71 1.53 -8.83
CA ASN A 137 12.84 0.75 -10.07
C ASN A 137 14.21 0.90 -10.73
N LEU A 138 14.79 2.11 -10.71
CA LEU A 138 16.09 2.40 -11.31
C LEU A 138 17.26 1.80 -10.53
N MET A 139 17.14 1.67 -9.21
CA MET A 139 18.17 1.04 -8.39
C MET A 139 18.37 -0.40 -8.82
N GLN A 140 19.60 -0.84 -9.06
CA GLN A 140 19.88 -2.23 -9.42
C GLN A 140 20.24 -3.08 -8.20
N GLN A 141 20.96 -2.47 -7.24
CA GLN A 141 21.43 -3.16 -6.06
C GLN A 141 20.30 -3.46 -5.08
N LYS A 142 20.16 -4.74 -4.71
CA LYS A 142 19.09 -5.23 -3.84
C LYS A 142 19.07 -4.52 -2.47
N ALA A 143 20.24 -4.21 -1.90
CA ALA A 143 20.35 -3.52 -0.61
C ALA A 143 19.75 -2.10 -0.66
N PHE A 144 20.11 -1.30 -1.67
CA PHE A 144 19.53 0.04 -1.86
C PHE A 144 18.03 0.01 -2.18
N LYS A 145 17.53 -1.07 -2.80
CA LYS A 145 16.08 -1.27 -2.95
C LYS A 145 15.32 -1.41 -1.63
N VAL A 146 15.97 -1.82 -0.55
CA VAL A 146 15.33 -1.90 0.78
C VAL A 146 14.98 -0.51 1.29
N PHE A 147 15.91 0.45 1.20
CA PHE A 147 15.66 1.83 1.64
C PHE A 147 14.58 2.52 0.82
N THR A 148 14.60 2.37 -0.51
CA THR A 148 13.53 2.90 -1.36
C THR A 148 12.20 2.18 -1.13
N PHE A 149 12.21 0.89 -0.78
CA PHE A 149 11.01 0.15 -0.40
C PHE A 149 10.39 0.67 0.90
N VAL A 150 11.20 0.99 1.93
CA VAL A 150 10.71 1.59 3.17
C VAL A 150 9.97 2.91 2.88
N ASN A 151 10.61 3.81 2.12
CA ASN A 151 10.00 5.07 1.70
C ASN A 151 8.70 4.83 0.92
N LEU A 152 8.73 3.89 -0.04
CA LEU A 152 7.57 3.57 -0.83
C LEU A 152 6.43 2.98 0.01
N ALA A 153 6.74 2.13 1.00
CA ALA A 153 5.75 1.56 1.90
C ALA A 153 5.06 2.62 2.76
N VAL A 154 5.82 3.59 3.29
CA VAL A 154 5.27 4.74 4.02
C VAL A 154 4.34 5.56 3.12
N ILE A 155 4.83 5.99 1.95
CA ILE A 155 4.07 6.88 1.06
C ILE A 155 2.81 6.16 0.56
N ARG A 156 2.91 4.87 0.19
CA ARG A 156 1.75 4.08 -0.25
C ARG A 156 0.70 3.90 0.83
N PHE A 157 1.12 3.77 2.09
CA PHE A 157 0.19 3.68 3.20
C PHE A 157 -0.61 4.98 3.35
N TYR A 158 0.08 6.13 3.33
CA TYR A 158 -0.57 7.41 3.54
C TYR A 158 -1.30 7.95 2.30
N ALA A 159 -0.92 7.55 1.08
CA ALA A 159 -1.47 8.14 -0.13
C ALA A 159 -3.01 8.19 -0.20
N PRO A 160 -3.76 7.16 0.26
CA PRO A 160 -5.23 7.21 0.27
C PRO A 160 -5.85 8.14 1.33
N VAL A 161 -5.10 8.53 2.36
CA VAL A 161 -5.63 9.22 3.55
C VAL A 161 -4.94 10.55 3.87
N PHE A 162 -3.73 10.81 3.36
CA PHE A 162 -2.87 11.90 3.84
C PHE A 162 -3.53 13.27 3.72
N PHE A 163 -4.29 13.50 2.65
CA PHE A 163 -4.94 14.79 2.41
C PHE A 163 -6.09 15.07 3.39
N PHE A 164 -6.63 14.02 3.99
CA PHE A 164 -7.73 14.09 4.94
C PHE A 164 -7.27 14.02 6.41
N LEU A 165 -5.96 13.87 6.63
CA LEU A 165 -5.35 13.87 7.95
C LEU A 165 -4.60 15.18 8.18
N THR A 166 -4.68 15.73 9.38
CA THR A 166 -3.86 16.87 9.77
C THR A 166 -2.40 16.43 9.98
N ARG A 167 -1.47 17.40 9.99
CA ARG A 167 -0.05 17.13 10.28
C ARG A 167 0.15 16.42 11.63
N GLU A 168 -0.62 16.83 12.64
CA GLU A 168 -0.58 16.22 13.97
C GLU A 168 -1.07 14.77 13.93
N GLN A 169 -2.17 14.50 13.24
CA GLN A 169 -2.73 13.15 13.09
C GLN A 169 -1.75 12.22 12.37
N ILE A 170 -1.08 12.69 11.31
CA ILE A 170 0.00 11.95 10.64
C ILE A 170 1.16 11.68 11.62
N GLY A 171 1.54 12.68 12.43
CA GLY A 171 2.57 12.55 13.45
C GLY A 171 2.24 11.48 14.50
N LEU A 172 0.97 11.40 14.93
CA LEU A 172 0.48 10.40 15.87
C LEU A 172 0.45 8.99 15.28
N THR A 173 0.10 8.82 14.00
CA THR A 173 0.08 7.50 13.36
C THR A 173 1.46 6.99 12.96
N LEU A 174 2.40 7.89 12.67
CA LEU A 174 3.66 7.54 12.02
C LEU A 174 4.51 6.48 12.77
N PRO A 175 4.74 6.57 14.10
CA PRO A 175 5.53 5.56 14.81
C PRO A 175 4.93 4.16 14.69
N GLY A 176 3.61 4.02 14.91
CA GLY A 176 2.92 2.74 14.81
C GLY A 176 2.94 2.18 13.39
N ILE A 177 2.72 3.03 12.37
CA ILE A 177 2.79 2.60 10.96
C ILE A 177 4.21 2.18 10.58
N LEU A 178 5.25 2.88 11.03
CA LEU A 178 6.63 2.50 10.74
C LEU A 178 6.96 1.11 11.28
N ILE A 179 6.47 0.75 12.46
CA ILE A 179 6.83 -0.51 13.13
C ILE A 179 5.90 -1.65 12.71
N PHE A 180 4.60 -1.47 12.85
CA PHE A 180 3.65 -2.57 12.71
C PHE A 180 3.34 -2.88 11.24
N TYR A 181 3.45 -1.88 10.36
CA TYR A 181 3.21 -2.03 8.93
C TYR A 181 4.50 -2.03 8.12
N VAL A 182 5.29 -0.94 8.15
CA VAL A 182 6.44 -0.77 7.24
C VAL A 182 7.56 -1.73 7.59
N PHE A 183 7.94 -1.84 8.86
CA PHE A 183 9.03 -2.72 9.29
C PHE A 183 8.68 -4.19 9.04
N PHE A 184 7.47 -4.64 9.40
CA PHE A 184 7.00 -6.00 9.06
C PHE A 184 7.07 -6.29 7.55
N ARG A 185 6.57 -5.37 6.71
CA ARG A 185 6.65 -5.51 5.25
C ARG A 185 8.09 -5.50 4.74
N THR A 186 8.97 -4.75 5.39
CA THR A 186 10.40 -4.64 5.01
C THR A 186 11.13 -5.95 5.30
N LEU A 187 10.88 -6.58 6.45
CA LEU A 187 11.42 -7.91 6.76
C LEU A 187 10.98 -8.96 5.73
N THR A 188 9.68 -8.95 5.39
CA THR A 188 9.12 -9.84 4.37
C THR A 188 9.73 -9.56 2.98
N TYR A 189 9.94 -8.28 2.65
CA TYR A 189 10.57 -7.87 1.41
C TYR A 189 12.03 -8.34 1.33
N MET A 190 12.83 -8.10 2.37
CA MET A 190 14.23 -8.53 2.45
C MET A 190 14.38 -10.04 2.28
N ASP A 191 13.52 -10.82 2.94
CA ASP A 191 13.51 -12.28 2.77
C ASP A 191 13.16 -12.68 1.33
N SER A 192 12.12 -12.08 0.74
CA SER A 192 11.75 -12.35 -0.66
C SER A 192 12.83 -12.00 -1.70
N LYS A 193 13.83 -11.20 -1.30
CA LYS A 193 14.98 -10.82 -2.14
C LYS A 193 16.25 -11.61 -1.83
N GLY A 194 16.21 -12.50 -0.83
CA GLY A 194 17.34 -13.30 -0.35
C GLY A 194 18.37 -12.48 0.43
N LEU A 195 17.99 -11.33 1.00
CA LEU A 195 18.87 -10.50 1.84
C LEU A 195 18.81 -10.87 3.32
N LEU A 196 17.76 -11.59 3.70
CA LEU A 196 17.52 -12.08 5.05
C LEU A 196 16.90 -13.48 4.92
N GLN A 197 17.11 -14.36 5.89
CA GLN A 197 16.47 -15.67 5.92
C GLN A 197 15.63 -15.77 7.19
N LEU A 198 14.31 -15.62 7.04
CA LEU A 198 13.36 -15.72 8.15
C LEU A 198 12.64 -17.07 8.06
N LYS A 199 13.18 -18.07 8.75
CA LYS A 199 12.52 -19.38 8.88
C LYS A 199 11.10 -19.19 9.42
N ASN A 200 10.14 -19.88 8.80
CA ASN A 200 8.73 -19.87 9.17
C ASN A 200 7.99 -18.52 9.02
N ARG A 201 8.53 -17.53 8.31
CA ARG A 201 7.87 -16.21 8.20
C ARG A 201 6.46 -16.23 7.60
N ASP A 202 6.19 -17.20 6.74
CA ASP A 202 4.90 -17.31 6.06
C ASP A 202 3.82 -17.92 6.96
N THR A 203 4.23 -18.54 8.07
CA THR A 203 3.33 -19.17 9.04
C THR A 203 2.60 -18.12 9.89
N ALA A 204 1.35 -18.39 10.25
CA ALA A 204 0.58 -17.51 11.12
C ALA A 204 1.23 -17.32 12.52
N PRO A 205 1.82 -18.34 13.17
CA PRO A 205 2.50 -18.17 14.46
C PRO A 205 3.63 -17.14 14.43
N PHE A 206 4.48 -17.12 13.39
CA PHE A 206 5.54 -16.13 13.27
C PHE A 206 4.96 -14.71 13.27
N LYS A 207 3.90 -14.49 12.49
CA LYS A 207 3.27 -13.17 12.33
C LYS A 207 2.55 -12.73 13.60
N ILE A 208 1.86 -13.64 14.29
CA ILE A 208 1.25 -13.36 15.60
C ILE A 208 2.33 -12.99 16.62
N ASN A 209 3.41 -13.77 16.72
CA ASN A 209 4.49 -13.51 17.66
C ASN A 209 5.20 -12.18 17.37
N PHE A 210 5.33 -11.79 16.11
CA PHE A 210 5.85 -10.48 15.73
C PHE A 210 5.06 -9.37 16.43
N TYR A 211 3.73 -9.33 16.29
CA TYR A 211 2.90 -8.29 16.91
C TYR A 211 2.89 -8.40 18.44
N LEU A 212 2.87 -9.61 19.01
CA LEU A 212 2.95 -9.78 20.47
C LEU A 212 4.26 -9.23 21.07
N ILE A 213 5.40 -9.41 20.39
CA ILE A 213 6.70 -8.86 20.82
C ILE A 213 6.70 -7.33 20.79
N PHE A 214 5.96 -6.73 19.87
CA PHE A 214 5.88 -5.29 19.71
C PHE A 214 4.80 -4.61 20.57
N LEU A 215 3.96 -5.38 21.26
CA LEU A 215 2.95 -4.87 22.18
C LEU A 215 3.52 -3.98 23.30
N PRO A 216 4.62 -4.34 24.00
CA PRO A 216 5.25 -3.44 24.97
C PRO A 216 5.75 -2.14 24.34
N TYR A 217 6.25 -2.20 23.10
CA TYR A 217 6.70 -1.00 22.38
C TYR A 217 5.52 -0.07 22.06
N SER A 218 4.36 -0.63 21.69
CA SER A 218 3.14 0.15 21.49
C SER A 218 2.71 0.90 22.76
N SER A 219 2.87 0.28 23.94
CA SER A 219 2.63 0.91 25.24
C SER A 219 3.61 2.04 25.54
N VAL A 220 4.88 1.89 25.16
CA VAL A 220 5.87 2.97 25.29
C VAL A 220 5.50 4.16 24.41
N ILE A 221 5.12 3.93 23.15
CA ILE A 221 4.63 5.02 22.28
C ILE A 221 3.41 5.70 22.90
N TYR A 222 2.47 4.95 23.47
CA TYR A 222 1.33 5.51 24.19
C TYR A 222 1.76 6.47 25.29
N LEU A 223 2.75 6.12 26.11
CA LEU A 223 3.26 7.00 27.18
C LEU A 223 3.84 8.32 26.65
N PHE A 224 4.54 8.29 25.50
CA PHE A 224 5.12 9.49 24.90
C PHE A 224 4.13 10.37 24.13
N THR A 225 3.11 9.75 23.53
CA THR A 225 2.15 10.45 22.67
C THR A 225 0.82 10.75 23.36
N ASN A 226 0.60 10.17 24.55
CA ASN A 226 -0.67 10.14 25.26
C ASN A 226 -1.85 9.69 24.36
N SER A 227 -1.60 8.78 23.43
CA SER A 227 -2.57 8.32 22.42
C SER A 227 -2.58 6.81 22.29
N LEU A 228 -3.75 6.19 22.47
CA LEU A 228 -3.94 4.75 22.34
C LEU A 228 -3.79 4.24 20.89
N LEU A 229 -3.60 5.14 19.93
CA LEU A 229 -3.56 4.82 18.51
C LEU A 229 -2.50 3.77 18.15
N SER A 230 -1.31 3.86 18.73
CA SER A 230 -0.25 2.86 18.46
C SER A 230 -0.63 1.47 18.98
N LEU A 231 -1.28 1.38 20.14
CA LEU A 231 -1.80 0.12 20.66
C LEU A 231 -2.91 -0.43 19.76
N TYR A 232 -3.83 0.43 19.29
CA TYR A 232 -4.88 0.01 18.36
C TYR A 232 -4.31 -0.50 17.03
N LEU A 233 -3.26 0.12 16.50
CA LEU A 233 -2.60 -0.33 15.28
C LEU A 233 -1.97 -1.73 15.46
N ASP A 234 -1.30 -1.97 16.57
CA ASP A 234 -0.69 -3.27 16.85
C ASP A 234 -1.75 -4.37 17.04
N ILE A 235 -2.74 -4.10 17.88
CA ILE A 235 -3.87 -5.02 18.11
C ILE A 235 -4.61 -5.32 16.81
N TYR A 236 -4.81 -4.31 15.95
CA TYR A 236 -5.46 -4.48 14.65
C TYR A 236 -4.77 -5.55 13.79
N PHE A 237 -3.44 -5.47 13.65
CA PHE A 237 -2.70 -6.46 12.87
C PHE A 237 -2.60 -7.82 13.57
N LEU A 238 -2.49 -7.84 14.91
CA LEU A 238 -2.54 -9.06 15.70
C LEU A 238 -3.86 -9.83 15.48
N VAL A 239 -5.00 -9.12 15.58
CA VAL A 239 -6.33 -9.69 15.34
C VAL A 239 -6.45 -10.27 13.93
N PHE A 240 -5.94 -9.56 12.92
CA PHE A 240 -5.92 -10.09 11.54
C PHE A 240 -5.24 -11.46 11.46
N TRP A 241 -4.04 -11.60 12.01
CA TRP A 241 -3.30 -12.87 11.92
C TRP A 241 -3.86 -13.97 12.81
N LEU A 242 -4.49 -13.63 13.94
CA LEU A 242 -5.27 -14.58 14.73
C LEU A 242 -6.45 -15.15 13.92
N LEU A 243 -7.21 -14.28 13.24
CA LEU A 243 -8.31 -14.71 12.37
C LEU A 243 -7.81 -15.60 11.22
N VAL A 244 -6.70 -15.24 10.58
CA VAL A 244 -6.09 -16.08 9.53
C VAL A 244 -5.68 -17.45 10.08
N LYS A 245 -5.09 -17.52 11.28
CA LYS A 245 -4.73 -18.80 11.93
C LYS A 245 -5.97 -19.68 12.13
N LEU A 246 -7.06 -19.12 12.65
CA LEU A 246 -8.31 -19.84 12.88
C LEU A 246 -8.91 -20.38 11.57
N LEU A 247 -8.91 -19.56 10.51
CA LEU A 247 -9.41 -19.96 9.18
C LEU A 247 -8.56 -21.05 8.49
N LEU A 248 -7.27 -21.12 8.80
CA LEU A 248 -6.40 -22.18 8.28
C LEU A 248 -6.57 -23.49 9.04
N GLN A 249 -6.78 -23.43 10.36
CA GLN A 249 -7.03 -24.62 11.19
C GLN A 249 -8.35 -25.31 10.84
N SER A 250 -9.38 -24.55 10.45
CA SER A 250 -10.70 -25.11 10.10
C SER A 250 -10.70 -25.88 8.77
N LYS A 251 -9.67 -25.73 7.93
CA LYS A 251 -9.57 -26.46 6.64
C LYS A 251 -8.87 -27.80 6.75
N ASN A 252 -8.19 -28.05 7.86
CA ASN A 252 -7.43 -29.28 8.11
C ASN A 252 -8.18 -30.27 9.01
N LYS A 253 -9.45 -29.99 9.32
CA LYS A 253 -10.39 -30.88 9.99
C LYS A 253 -11.44 -31.32 8.99
#